data_AF-A0A2J0UAI9-F1
#
_entry.id   AF-A0A2J0UAI9-F1
#
_cell.length_a   1.000
_cell.length_b   1.000
_cell.length_c   1.000
_cell.angle_alpha   90.00
_cell.angle_beta   90.00
_cell.angle_gamma   90.00
#
_symmetry.space_group_name_H-M   'P 1'
#
loop_
_entity.id
_entity.type
_entity.pdbx_description
1 polymer ?
#
loop_
_entity_poly.entity_id
_entity_poly.type
_entity_poly.pdbx_seq_one_letter_code
_entity_poly.pdbx_strand_id
1 'polypeptide(L)'
;MLEARVDGRQPYDEAGEKAISNKYKRWRQGQALPSDGTVAHVFRKSAGAVRLDYWRDLMLWELLSAECPPIPRLHRIIEHSANVRHVLFMDRQAPESGYHHELPDRQRALGLRNLRSLDAFIALLALARKGEHLENAPQHYLPAMCAFDIFPYMLYGNPALRYRWEELFGCLQRIFWNMIYVTGMVGRFPIEEVRSRLATLEADPQAFLPPLAGIRVKGRPKGSSF
;
A
#
# COMPACT_ATOMS: atom_id res chain seq x y z
N MET A 1 22.48 -20.00 -1.92
CA MET A 1 21.14 -19.88 -2.57
C MET A 1 20.09 -20.21 -1.52
N LEU A 2 19.01 -19.43 -1.38
CA LEU A 2 17.99 -19.63 -0.33
C LEU A 2 17.40 -21.04 -0.37
N GLU A 3 17.18 -21.56 -1.58
CA GLU A 3 16.71 -22.93 -1.88
C GLU A 3 17.61 -24.01 -1.31
N ALA A 4 18.94 -23.89 -1.47
CA ALA A 4 19.88 -24.86 -0.90
C ALA A 4 19.88 -24.84 0.64
N ARG A 5 19.69 -23.67 1.25
CA ARG A 5 19.60 -23.53 2.72
C ARG A 5 18.27 -24.00 3.31
N VAL A 6 17.16 -23.77 2.61
CA VAL A 6 15.81 -24.03 3.13
C VAL A 6 15.28 -25.41 2.74
N ASP A 7 15.53 -25.84 1.50
CA ASP A 7 15.00 -27.10 0.97
C ASP A 7 16.06 -28.22 0.99
N GLY A 8 17.31 -27.92 1.36
CA GLY A 8 18.40 -28.91 1.40
C GLY A 8 18.73 -29.51 0.02
N ARG A 9 18.24 -28.91 -1.06
CA ARG A 9 18.45 -29.39 -2.43
C ARG A 9 19.88 -29.17 -2.86
N GLN A 10 20.46 -30.18 -3.50
CA GLN A 10 21.72 -30.00 -4.20
C GLN A 10 21.52 -28.98 -5.33
N PRO A 11 22.46 -28.03 -5.50
CA PRO A 11 22.33 -26.97 -6.50
C PRO A 11 22.38 -27.49 -7.95
N TYR A 12 22.73 -28.76 -8.14
CA TYR A 12 22.84 -29.44 -9.41
C TYR A 12 22.09 -30.78 -9.36
N ASP A 13 21.51 -31.20 -10.48
CA ASP A 13 20.96 -32.53 -10.66
C ASP A 13 22.05 -33.56 -11.01
N GLU A 14 21.66 -34.81 -11.22
CA GLU A 14 22.59 -35.92 -11.55
C GLU A 14 23.34 -35.71 -12.89
N ALA A 15 22.85 -34.81 -13.75
CA ALA A 15 23.48 -34.43 -15.02
C ALA A 15 24.44 -33.23 -14.87
N GLY A 16 24.59 -32.68 -13.65
CA GLY A 16 25.38 -31.47 -13.41
C GLY A 16 24.67 -30.19 -13.83
N GLU A 17 23.39 -30.27 -14.21
CA GLU A 17 22.57 -29.12 -14.58
C GLU A 17 21.98 -28.48 -13.34
N LYS A 18 21.80 -27.16 -13.38
CA LYS A 18 21.36 -26.42 -12.19
C LYS A 18 19.90 -26.80 -11.90
N ALA A 19 19.65 -27.48 -10.78
CA ALA A 19 18.31 -27.87 -10.35
C ALA A 19 17.54 -26.64 -9.81
N ILE A 20 17.14 -25.73 -10.70
CA ILE A 20 16.51 -24.46 -10.34
C ILE A 20 15.06 -24.71 -9.98
N SER A 21 14.73 -24.67 -8.69
CA SER A 21 13.33 -24.61 -8.30
C SER A 21 12.79 -23.21 -8.57
N ASN A 22 11.92 -23.04 -9.56
CA ASN A 22 11.27 -21.73 -9.81
C ASN A 22 10.28 -21.32 -8.69
N LYS A 23 10.23 -22.02 -7.55
CA LYS A 23 9.28 -21.77 -6.45
C LYS A 23 9.48 -20.38 -5.83
N TYR A 24 10.69 -20.04 -5.41
CA TYR A 24 10.97 -18.74 -4.78
C TYR A 24 10.98 -17.61 -5.80
N LYS A 25 11.36 -17.90 -7.06
CA LYS A 25 11.22 -16.97 -8.19
C LYS A 25 9.76 -16.58 -8.41
N ARG A 26 8.84 -17.55 -8.44
CA ARG A 26 7.39 -17.31 -8.57
C ARG A 26 6.83 -16.46 -7.44
N TRP A 27 7.25 -16.69 -6.20
CA TRP A 27 6.83 -15.84 -5.08
C TRP A 27 7.38 -14.42 -5.19
N ARG A 28 8.65 -14.25 -5.59
CA ARG A 28 9.25 -12.93 -5.84
C ARG A 28 8.58 -12.17 -6.97
N GLN A 29 8.04 -12.89 -7.96
CA GLN A 29 7.30 -12.31 -9.08
C GLN A 29 5.82 -12.09 -8.75
N GLY A 30 5.36 -12.45 -7.54
CA GLY A 30 3.96 -12.31 -7.15
C GLY A 30 3.02 -13.23 -7.94
N GLN A 31 3.52 -14.37 -8.41
CA GLN A 31 2.76 -15.35 -9.21
C GLN A 31 2.14 -16.47 -8.37
N ALA A 32 2.50 -16.56 -7.09
CA ALA A 32 1.93 -17.51 -6.13
C ALA A 32 2.21 -17.03 -4.69
N LEU A 33 1.41 -17.52 -3.74
CA LEU A 33 1.71 -17.42 -2.31
C LEU A 33 2.15 -18.79 -1.74
N PRO A 34 3.03 -18.81 -0.73
CA PRO A 34 3.36 -20.03 0.00
C PRO A 34 2.15 -20.54 0.81
N SER A 35 2.03 -21.86 0.97
CA SER A 35 1.12 -22.46 1.95
C SER A 35 1.61 -22.25 3.38
N ASP A 36 0.73 -22.36 4.37
CA ASP A 36 1.10 -22.20 5.79
C ASP A 36 2.21 -23.16 6.23
N GLY A 37 2.13 -24.42 5.80
CA GLY A 37 3.19 -25.40 6.06
C GLY A 37 4.54 -24.99 5.46
N THR A 38 4.52 -24.32 4.30
CA THR A 38 5.72 -23.78 3.66
C THR A 38 6.28 -22.57 4.40
N VAL A 39 5.42 -21.66 4.86
CA VAL A 39 5.81 -20.51 5.70
C VAL A 39 6.51 -21.01 6.96
N ALA A 40 5.88 -21.95 7.69
CA ALA A 40 6.43 -22.52 8.91
C ALA A 40 7.74 -23.28 8.68
N HIS A 41 7.87 -23.97 7.55
CA HIS A 41 9.13 -24.63 7.16
C HIS A 41 10.26 -23.64 6.91
N VAL A 42 10.02 -22.60 6.11
CA VAL A 42 11.04 -21.59 5.76
C VAL A 42 11.44 -20.77 6.99
N PHE A 43 10.48 -20.37 7.82
CA PHE A 43 10.76 -19.64 9.06
C PHE A 43 11.69 -20.45 9.98
N ARG A 44 11.38 -21.73 10.22
CA ARG A 44 12.22 -22.62 11.04
C ARG A 44 13.61 -22.82 10.45
N LYS A 45 13.71 -23.14 9.16
CA LYS A 45 15.00 -23.43 8.51
C LYS A 45 15.90 -22.20 8.35
N SER A 46 15.32 -21.01 8.27
CA SER A 46 16.06 -19.75 8.25
C SER A 46 16.36 -19.19 9.65
N ALA A 47 16.00 -19.91 10.73
CA ALA A 47 16.07 -19.41 12.10
C ALA A 47 15.40 -18.04 12.27
N GLY A 48 14.27 -17.82 11.59
CA GLY A 48 13.51 -16.57 11.61
C GLY A 48 14.05 -15.46 10.70
N ALA A 49 15.18 -15.65 10.01
CA ALA A 49 15.76 -14.63 9.12
C ALA A 49 14.90 -14.35 7.88
N VAL A 50 14.02 -15.28 7.49
CA VAL A 50 13.12 -15.11 6.35
C VAL A 50 11.68 -15.28 6.81
N ARG A 51 10.92 -14.18 6.77
CA ARG A 51 9.48 -14.17 7.00
C ARG A 51 8.72 -14.12 5.68
N LEU A 52 8.03 -15.22 5.36
CA LEU A 52 7.21 -15.35 4.17
C LEU A 52 5.73 -15.06 4.43
N ASP A 53 5.38 -14.42 5.53
CA ASP A 53 4.01 -14.09 5.89
C ASP A 53 3.86 -12.64 6.37
N TYR A 54 4.88 -11.81 6.14
CA TYR A 54 4.95 -10.43 6.62
C TYR A 54 3.74 -9.59 6.21
N TRP A 55 3.11 -9.90 5.06
CA TRP A 55 1.94 -9.18 4.60
C TRP A 55 0.73 -9.39 5.49
N ARG A 56 0.66 -10.46 6.30
CA ARG A 56 -0.48 -10.74 7.20
C ARG A 56 -0.49 -9.80 8.41
N ASP A 57 0.66 -9.30 8.80
CA ASP A 57 0.82 -8.44 9.99
C ASP A 57 0.70 -6.94 9.66
N LEU A 58 0.40 -6.60 8.40
CA LEU A 58 0.36 -5.21 7.97
C LEU A 58 -0.80 -4.47 8.64
N MET A 59 -0.50 -3.28 9.16
CA MET A 59 -1.50 -2.34 9.66
C MET A 59 -2.51 -1.91 8.57
N LEU A 60 -2.20 -2.19 7.30
CA LEU A 60 -3.10 -2.03 6.16
C LEU A 60 -4.47 -2.68 6.40
N TRP A 61 -4.52 -3.89 6.96
CA TRP A 61 -5.79 -4.62 7.14
C TRP A 61 -6.73 -3.93 8.12
N GLU A 62 -6.17 -3.33 9.16
CA GLU A 62 -6.93 -2.52 10.12
C GLU A 62 -7.49 -1.24 9.47
N LEU A 63 -6.81 -0.68 8.47
CA LEU A 63 -7.32 0.49 7.75
C LEU A 63 -8.44 0.14 6.76
N LEU A 64 -8.59 -1.14 6.40
CA LEU A 64 -9.59 -1.64 5.45
C LEU A 64 -10.87 -2.15 6.14
N SER A 65 -10.95 -2.11 7.48
CA SER A 65 -12.17 -2.47 8.21
C SER A 65 -13.33 -1.56 7.85
N ALA A 66 -14.58 -2.02 8.01
CA ALA A 66 -15.74 -1.15 7.77
C ALA A 66 -15.73 0.05 8.73
N GLU A 67 -15.38 -0.19 9.99
CA GLU A 67 -15.25 0.85 11.01
C GLU A 67 -13.90 1.56 10.91
N CYS A 68 -13.91 2.88 11.00
CA CYS A 68 -12.70 3.69 11.01
C CYS A 68 -11.96 3.50 12.36
N PRO A 69 -10.64 3.19 12.36
CA PRO A 69 -9.87 3.08 13.60
C PRO A 69 -9.87 4.39 14.39
N PRO A 70 -9.80 4.34 15.74
CA PRO A 70 -9.83 5.53 16.58
C PRO A 70 -8.59 6.41 16.33
N ILE A 71 -8.74 7.73 16.47
CA ILE A 71 -7.68 8.71 16.18
C ILE A 71 -6.31 8.36 16.80
N PRO A 72 -6.20 7.98 18.09
CA PRO A 72 -4.90 7.62 18.69
C PRO A 72 -4.22 6.43 18.00
N ARG A 73 -5.00 5.51 17.45
CA ARG A 73 -4.48 4.37 16.70
C ARG A 73 -3.98 4.77 15.33
N LEU A 74 -4.71 5.65 14.64
CA LEU A 74 -4.27 6.24 13.36
C LEU A 74 -2.96 7.02 13.53
N HIS A 75 -2.79 7.75 14.63
CA HIS A 75 -1.53 8.43 14.95
C HIS A 75 -0.36 7.46 15.08
N ARG A 76 -0.53 6.38 15.83
CA ARG A 76 0.51 5.33 15.95
C ARG A 76 0.86 4.68 14.61
N ILE A 77 -0.13 4.48 13.73
CA ILE A 77 0.11 3.94 12.37
C ILE A 77 0.98 4.91 11.56
N ILE A 78 0.65 6.21 11.61
CA ILE A 78 1.38 7.25 10.88
C ILE A 78 2.83 7.36 11.40
N GLU A 79 3.04 7.19 12.70
CA GLU A 79 4.35 7.31 13.33
C GLU A 79 5.24 6.06 13.19
N HIS A 80 4.70 4.97 12.65
CA HIS A 80 5.37 3.67 12.62
C HIS A 80 6.74 3.72 11.91
N SER A 81 6.87 4.52 10.85
CA SER A 81 8.06 4.54 9.98
C SER A 81 8.87 5.83 10.12
N ALA A 82 10.20 5.71 10.23
CA ALA A 82 11.11 6.86 10.33
C ALA A 82 11.04 7.79 9.10
N ASN A 83 10.89 7.24 7.89
CA ASN A 83 10.80 8.03 6.66
C ASN A 83 9.50 8.83 6.60
N VAL A 84 8.39 8.23 7.04
CA VAL A 84 7.11 8.91 7.15
C VAL A 84 7.21 10.04 8.17
N ARG A 85 7.81 9.77 9.34
CA ARG A 85 8.05 10.79 10.36
C ARG A 85 8.90 11.95 9.84
N HIS A 86 9.95 11.66 9.09
CA HIS A 86 10.81 12.67 8.50
C HIS A 86 10.02 13.61 7.58
N VAL A 87 9.16 13.07 6.71
CA VAL A 87 8.34 13.90 5.81
C VAL A 87 7.28 14.71 6.56
N LEU A 88 6.69 14.16 7.62
CA LEU A 88 5.57 14.78 8.30
C LEU A 88 5.97 15.78 9.39
N PHE A 89 7.13 15.60 10.04
CA PHE A 89 7.42 16.22 11.34
C PHE A 89 8.73 17.03 11.42
N MET A 90 9.58 17.05 10.39
CA MET A 90 10.90 17.70 10.52
C MET A 90 10.86 19.25 10.58
N ASP A 91 9.72 19.90 10.32
CA ASP A 91 9.63 21.38 10.21
C ASP A 91 9.01 22.10 11.43
N ARG A 92 8.75 21.43 12.56
CA ARG A 92 8.21 22.13 13.76
C ARG A 92 9.06 21.82 14.99
N GLN A 93 9.51 22.88 15.67
CA GLN A 93 10.02 22.79 17.04
C GLN A 93 9.06 21.92 17.85
N ALA A 94 9.59 20.88 18.49
CA ALA A 94 8.80 19.95 19.28
C ALA A 94 8.03 20.77 20.35
N PRO A 95 6.68 20.77 20.34
CA PRO A 95 5.95 21.43 21.39
C PRO A 95 6.18 20.66 22.69
N GLU A 96 6.44 21.40 23.77
CA GLU A 96 6.73 20.88 25.12
C GLU A 96 5.56 20.08 25.73
N SER A 97 4.42 20.02 25.05
CA SER A 97 3.20 19.35 25.49
C SER A 97 2.56 18.52 24.36
N GLY A 98 3.15 17.38 24.04
CA GLY A 98 2.48 16.35 23.22
C GLY A 98 2.35 16.68 21.73
N TYR A 99 2.44 15.64 20.91
CA TYR A 99 2.42 15.73 19.45
C TYR A 99 1.11 16.37 18.92
N HIS A 100 1.22 17.55 18.31
CA HIS A 100 0.13 18.11 17.50
C HIS A 100 0.07 17.39 16.16
N HIS A 101 -0.77 16.36 16.08
CA HIS A 101 -1.15 15.74 14.83
C HIS A 101 -2.09 16.67 14.05
N GLU A 102 -1.60 17.81 13.58
CA GLU A 102 -2.30 18.53 12.53
C GLU A 102 -2.33 17.70 11.25
N LEU A 103 -3.31 17.97 10.40
CA LEU A 103 -3.40 17.29 9.12
C LEU A 103 -2.29 17.82 8.20
N PRO A 104 -1.60 16.94 7.46
CA PRO A 104 -0.51 17.37 6.61
C PRO A 104 -1.04 18.31 5.52
N ASP A 105 -0.29 19.37 5.27
CA ASP A 105 -0.50 20.21 4.12
C ASP A 105 -0.27 19.43 2.81
N ARG A 106 -0.56 20.10 1.69
CA ARG A 106 -0.40 19.50 0.36
C ARG A 106 1.03 19.04 0.09
N GLN A 107 2.03 19.78 0.57
CA GLN A 107 3.43 19.47 0.33
C GLN A 107 3.83 18.17 1.01
N ARG A 108 3.43 17.98 2.27
CA ARG A 108 3.70 16.75 3.04
C ARG A 108 2.99 15.53 2.48
N ALA A 109 1.73 15.66 2.07
CA ALA A 109 1.00 14.57 1.42
C ALA A 109 1.69 14.11 0.12
N LEU A 110 2.16 15.06 -0.70
CA LEU A 110 2.93 14.76 -1.91
C LEU A 110 4.32 14.20 -1.60
N GLY A 111 4.96 14.66 -0.52
CA GLY A 111 6.22 14.11 -0.03
C GLY A 111 6.09 12.62 0.31
N LEU A 112 5.03 12.23 1.02
CA LEU A 112 4.75 10.83 1.34
C LEU A 112 4.54 10.00 0.07
N ARG A 113 3.71 10.49 -0.86
CA ARG A 113 3.48 9.84 -2.16
C ARG A 113 4.79 9.55 -2.91
N ASN A 114 5.76 10.47 -2.83
CA ASN A 114 7.02 10.35 -3.55
C ASN A 114 7.99 9.32 -2.92
N LEU A 115 7.75 8.87 -1.68
CA LEU A 115 8.54 7.80 -1.05
C LEU A 115 8.37 6.44 -1.72
N ARG A 116 7.26 6.21 -2.45
CA ARG A 116 7.00 4.98 -3.22
C ARG A 116 7.11 3.67 -2.41
N SER A 117 6.89 3.75 -1.10
CA SER A 117 7.01 2.64 -0.16
C SER A 117 5.66 2.17 0.39
N LEU A 118 5.63 0.95 0.93
CA LEU A 118 4.46 0.41 1.63
C LEU A 118 4.09 1.24 2.86
N ASP A 119 5.08 1.67 3.65
CA ASP A 119 4.86 2.53 4.82
C ASP A 119 4.18 3.84 4.45
N ALA A 120 4.63 4.48 3.35
CA ALA A 120 4.03 5.71 2.88
C ALA A 120 2.60 5.50 2.39
N PHE A 121 2.33 4.38 1.71
CA PHE A 121 0.98 4.00 1.32
C PHE A 121 0.07 3.81 2.54
N ILE A 122 0.51 3.06 3.55
CA ILE A 122 -0.23 2.85 4.81
C ILE A 122 -0.47 4.18 5.53
N ALA A 123 0.54 5.05 5.62
CA ALA A 123 0.40 6.36 6.25
C ALA A 123 -0.60 7.26 5.52
N LEU A 124 -0.60 7.27 4.18
CA LEU A 124 -1.57 8.02 3.38
C LEU A 124 -3.00 7.53 3.60
N LEU A 125 -3.21 6.20 3.71
CA LEU A 125 -4.53 5.65 4.04
C LEU A 125 -4.96 5.99 5.48
N ALA A 126 -4.04 5.96 6.44
CA ALA A 126 -4.32 6.36 7.82
C ALA A 126 -4.70 7.85 7.93
N LEU A 127 -4.04 8.71 7.14
CA LEU A 127 -4.41 10.11 7.00
C LEU A 127 -5.79 10.29 6.36
N ALA A 128 -6.14 9.48 5.36
CA ALA A 128 -7.47 9.49 4.76
C ALA A 128 -8.55 9.08 5.78
N ARG A 129 -8.31 8.02 6.57
CA ARG A 129 -9.19 7.62 7.68
C ARG A 129 -9.34 8.69 8.74
N LYS A 130 -8.26 9.41 9.05
CA LYS A 130 -8.33 10.54 9.98
C LYS A 130 -9.23 11.67 9.43
N GLY A 131 -9.14 11.97 8.14
CA GLY A 131 -10.04 12.93 7.48
C GLY A 131 -11.51 12.48 7.52
N GLU A 132 -11.79 11.19 7.37
CA GLU A 132 -13.12 10.60 7.53
C GLU A 132 -13.65 10.78 8.96
N HIS A 133 -12.85 10.45 9.98
CA HIS A 133 -13.25 10.61 11.39
C HIS A 133 -13.53 12.08 11.76
N LEU A 134 -12.85 13.03 11.12
CA LEU A 134 -13.04 14.47 11.32
C LEU A 134 -14.15 15.04 10.42
N GLU A 135 -14.87 14.20 9.68
CA GLU A 135 -15.90 14.59 8.70
C GLU A 135 -15.42 15.64 7.69
N ASN A 136 -14.11 15.66 7.40
CA ASN A 136 -13.47 16.67 6.57
C ASN A 136 -13.08 16.08 5.22
N ALA A 137 -14.02 16.18 4.27
CA ALA A 137 -13.89 15.68 2.91
C ALA A 137 -12.56 16.07 2.20
N PRO A 138 -12.15 17.35 2.17
CA PRO A 138 -10.85 17.73 1.59
C PRO A 138 -9.64 17.01 2.19
N GLN A 139 -9.68 16.76 3.50
CA GLN A 139 -8.59 16.14 4.25
C GLN A 139 -8.55 14.61 4.11
N HIS A 140 -9.66 13.98 3.72
CA HIS A 140 -9.67 12.60 3.24
C HIS A 140 -9.17 12.48 1.80
N TYR A 141 -9.64 13.37 0.92
CA TYR A 141 -9.46 13.26 -0.53
C TYR A 141 -8.00 13.26 -0.96
N LEU A 142 -7.21 14.21 -0.47
CA LEU A 142 -5.83 14.37 -0.94
C LEU A 142 -4.95 13.16 -0.56
N PRO A 143 -4.97 12.65 0.68
CA PRO A 143 -4.27 11.42 1.03
C PRO A 143 -4.77 10.20 0.25
N ALA A 144 -6.08 10.05 0.06
CA ALA A 144 -6.66 8.95 -0.74
C ALA A 144 -6.19 8.99 -2.20
N MET A 145 -6.10 10.19 -2.79
CA MET A 145 -5.53 10.39 -4.13
C MET A 145 -4.05 10.04 -4.19
N CYS A 146 -3.26 10.51 -3.22
CA CYS A 146 -1.85 10.18 -3.13
C CYS A 146 -1.63 8.66 -2.97
N ALA A 147 -2.49 7.99 -2.19
CA ALA A 147 -2.46 6.55 -2.02
C ALA A 147 -2.76 5.81 -3.33
N PHE A 148 -3.66 6.33 -4.16
CA PHE A 148 -3.91 5.79 -5.49
C PHE A 148 -2.72 5.96 -6.43
N ASP A 149 -2.12 7.16 -6.47
CA ASP A 149 -0.94 7.46 -7.30
C ASP A 149 0.24 6.52 -7.01
N ILE A 150 0.49 6.23 -5.73
CA ILE A 150 1.60 5.36 -5.28
C ILE A 150 1.28 3.87 -5.40
N PHE A 151 0.01 3.48 -5.52
CA PHE A 151 -0.44 2.08 -5.45
C PHE A 151 0.30 1.15 -6.42
N PRO A 152 0.51 1.48 -7.72
CA PRO A 152 1.26 0.61 -8.63
C PRO A 152 2.71 0.38 -8.20
N TYR A 153 3.39 1.42 -7.70
CA TYR A 153 4.77 1.31 -7.19
C TYR A 153 4.83 0.43 -5.94
N MET A 154 3.87 0.61 -5.03
CA MET A 154 3.77 -0.20 -3.82
C MET A 154 3.56 -1.67 -4.18
N LEU A 155 2.63 -1.98 -5.08
CA LEU A 155 2.39 -3.35 -5.53
C LEU A 155 3.63 -3.95 -6.20
N TYR A 156 4.33 -3.19 -7.05
CA TYR A 156 5.54 -3.65 -7.71
C TYR A 156 6.62 -4.07 -6.70
N GLY A 157 6.81 -3.29 -5.63
CA GLY A 157 7.75 -3.59 -4.56
C GLY A 157 7.30 -4.66 -3.56
N ASN A 158 6.02 -5.08 -3.59
CA ASN A 158 5.44 -5.98 -2.60
C ASN A 158 4.73 -7.18 -3.27
N PRO A 159 5.47 -8.23 -3.66
CA PRO A 159 4.95 -9.36 -4.44
C PRO A 159 3.75 -10.07 -3.80
N ALA A 160 3.70 -10.11 -2.46
CA ALA A 160 2.61 -10.77 -1.76
C ALA A 160 1.28 -10.02 -1.88
N LEU A 161 1.32 -8.68 -1.79
CA LEU A 161 0.15 -7.83 -2.03
C LEU A 161 -0.23 -7.82 -3.52
N ARG A 162 0.79 -7.87 -4.39
CA ARG A 162 0.60 -7.94 -5.84
C ARG A 162 -0.17 -9.18 -6.29
N TYR A 163 -0.02 -10.32 -5.62
CA TYR A 163 -0.68 -11.56 -6.04
C TYR A 163 -2.23 -11.46 -6.07
N ARG A 164 -2.83 -10.68 -5.15
CA ARG A 164 -4.29 -10.46 -5.07
C ARG A 164 -4.65 -8.98 -5.06
N TRP A 165 -3.94 -8.24 -5.91
CA TRP A 165 -4.03 -6.78 -5.86
C TRP A 165 -5.40 -6.27 -6.33
N GLU A 166 -6.10 -7.01 -7.20
CA GLU A 166 -7.43 -6.61 -7.67
C GLU A 166 -8.49 -6.72 -6.55
N GLU A 167 -8.41 -7.75 -5.71
CA GLU A 167 -9.27 -7.85 -4.52
C GLU A 167 -8.91 -6.77 -3.50
N LEU A 168 -7.62 -6.53 -3.27
CA LEU A 168 -7.16 -5.42 -2.44
C LEU A 168 -7.67 -4.07 -2.97
N PHE A 169 -7.62 -3.88 -4.29
CA PHE A 169 -8.16 -2.70 -4.95
C PHE A 169 -9.66 -2.56 -4.68
N GLY A 170 -10.44 -3.64 -4.78
CA GLY A 170 -11.88 -3.60 -4.46
C GLY A 170 -12.15 -3.13 -3.03
N CYS A 171 -11.36 -3.58 -2.05
CA CYS A 171 -11.45 -3.11 -0.67
C CYS A 171 -11.09 -1.62 -0.55
N LEU A 172 -9.95 -1.21 -1.12
CA LEU A 172 -9.51 0.19 -1.13
C LEU A 172 -10.53 1.09 -1.81
N GLN A 173 -11.14 0.61 -2.89
CA GLN A 173 -12.12 1.34 -3.65
C GLN A 173 -13.39 1.59 -2.83
N ARG A 174 -13.89 0.55 -2.16
CA ARG A 174 -15.07 0.65 -1.29
C ARG A 174 -14.86 1.62 -0.13
N ILE A 175 -13.66 1.62 0.46
CA ILE A 175 -13.37 2.37 1.68
C ILE A 175 -12.92 3.80 1.39
N PHE A 176 -12.04 4.01 0.40
CA PHE A 176 -11.36 5.29 0.19
C PHE A 176 -11.75 5.97 -1.13
N TRP A 177 -11.92 5.20 -2.21
CA TRP A 177 -11.96 5.78 -3.55
C TRP A 177 -13.36 5.98 -4.14
N ASN A 178 -14.41 5.36 -3.59
CA ASN A 178 -15.80 5.59 -3.98
C ASN A 178 -16.52 6.65 -3.12
N MET A 179 -15.78 7.43 -2.34
CA MET A 179 -16.34 8.48 -1.46
C MET A 179 -16.84 9.69 -2.25
N ILE A 180 -18.02 10.19 -1.86
CA ILE A 180 -18.56 11.48 -2.32
C ILE A 180 -18.15 12.55 -1.33
N TYR A 181 -17.46 13.58 -1.81
CA TYR A 181 -16.99 14.68 -0.98
C TYR A 181 -18.10 15.73 -0.78
N VAL A 182 -18.11 16.42 0.37
CA VAL A 182 -19.10 17.47 0.73
C VAL A 182 -19.30 18.51 -0.39
N THR A 183 -18.27 18.75 -1.20
CA THR A 183 -18.31 19.63 -2.38
C THR A 183 -19.10 19.05 -3.58
N GLY A 184 -19.75 17.89 -3.44
CA GLY A 184 -20.41 17.15 -4.52
C GLY A 184 -19.43 16.57 -5.56
N MET A 185 -18.14 16.56 -5.25
CA MET A 185 -17.11 16.01 -6.14
C MET A 185 -17.00 14.52 -5.92
N VAL A 186 -16.82 13.78 -7.02
CA VAL A 186 -16.46 12.36 -7.00
C VAL A 186 -15.07 12.22 -7.61
N GLY A 187 -14.17 11.54 -6.91
CA GLY A 187 -12.90 11.13 -7.50
C GLY A 187 -13.11 9.87 -8.32
N ARG A 188 -12.67 9.87 -9.59
CA ARG A 188 -12.60 8.62 -10.37
C ARG A 188 -11.24 7.96 -10.18
N PHE A 189 -11.28 6.70 -9.76
CA PHE A 189 -10.11 5.87 -9.49
C PHE A 189 -10.28 4.55 -10.27
N PRO A 190 -10.02 4.56 -11.58
CA PRO A 190 -10.28 3.39 -12.42
C PRO A 190 -9.22 2.31 -12.23
N ILE A 191 -9.66 1.06 -12.11
CA ILE A 191 -8.77 -0.10 -11.98
C ILE A 191 -7.89 -0.30 -13.23
N GLU A 192 -8.40 0.04 -14.42
CA GLU A 192 -7.68 -0.11 -15.69
C GLU A 192 -6.39 0.71 -15.75
N GLU A 193 -6.38 1.88 -15.11
CA GLU A 193 -5.18 2.71 -14.99
C GLU A 193 -4.10 2.02 -14.14
N VAL A 194 -4.51 1.31 -13.08
CA VAL A 194 -3.58 0.52 -12.26
C VAL A 194 -3.03 -0.65 -13.06
N ARG A 195 -3.88 -1.37 -13.81
CA ARG A 195 -3.46 -2.47 -14.71
C ARG A 195 -2.41 -2.00 -15.71
N SER A 196 -2.71 -0.92 -16.43
CA SER A 196 -1.81 -0.35 -17.44
C SER A 196 -0.45 0.01 -16.84
N ARG A 197 -0.43 0.63 -15.65
CA ARG A 197 0.80 1.04 -14.97
C ARG A 197 1.63 -0.10 -14.43
N LEU A 198 0.97 -1.14 -13.90
CA LEU A 198 1.68 -2.35 -13.51
C LEU A 198 2.35 -2.99 -14.72
N ALA A 199 1.67 -3.06 -15.87
CA ALA A 199 2.27 -3.54 -17.12
C ALA A 199 3.45 -2.67 -17.57
N THR A 200 3.38 -1.34 -17.40
CA THR A 200 4.52 -0.44 -17.66
C THR A 200 5.71 -0.75 -16.75
N LEU A 201 5.48 -0.90 -15.44
CA LEU A 201 6.54 -1.22 -14.47
C LEU A 201 7.12 -2.63 -14.66
N GLU A 202 6.32 -3.57 -15.16
CA GLU A 202 6.78 -4.90 -15.57
C GLU A 202 7.74 -4.84 -16.76
N ALA A 203 7.46 -3.99 -17.74
CA ALA A 203 8.30 -3.78 -18.90
C ALA A 203 9.56 -2.98 -18.59
N ASP A 204 9.43 -1.91 -17.78
CA ASP A 204 10.52 -1.06 -17.32
C ASP A 204 10.35 -0.68 -15.84
N PRO A 205 11.12 -1.29 -14.92
CA PRO A 205 11.04 -1.01 -13.49
C PRO A 205 11.42 0.43 -13.12
N GLN A 206 12.14 1.15 -13.98
CA GLN A 206 12.53 2.55 -13.77
C GLN A 206 11.57 3.54 -14.44
N ALA A 207 10.50 3.05 -15.06
CA ALA A 207 9.53 3.88 -15.75
C ALA A 207 8.96 4.96 -14.81
N PHE A 208 9.00 6.20 -15.29
CA PHE A 208 8.29 7.29 -14.65
C PHE A 208 6.80 7.17 -14.97
N LEU A 209 5.98 7.00 -13.93
CA LEU A 209 4.54 7.02 -14.04
C LEU A 209 4.04 8.42 -13.67
N PRO A 210 3.42 9.19 -14.58
CA PRO A 210 2.87 10.50 -14.25
C PRO A 210 1.79 10.35 -13.18
N PRO A 211 1.48 11.33 -12.32
CA PRO A 211 0.36 11.20 -11.35
C PRO A 211 -0.95 10.77 -12.03
N LEU A 212 -1.69 9.84 -11.44
CA LEU A 212 -3.01 9.42 -11.94
C LEU A 212 -4.02 10.54 -11.79
N ALA A 213 -3.89 11.31 -10.71
CA ALA A 213 -4.72 12.46 -10.35
C ALA A 213 -6.21 12.19 -10.60
N GLY A 214 -6.87 11.56 -9.62
CA GLY A 214 -8.28 11.17 -9.71
C GLY A 214 -9.14 12.28 -10.32
N ILE A 215 -9.76 11.98 -11.47
CA ILE A 215 -10.52 12.97 -12.23
C ILE A 215 -11.65 13.47 -11.32
N ARG A 216 -11.62 14.75 -10.97
CA ARG A 216 -12.70 15.41 -10.25
C ARG A 216 -13.86 15.58 -11.20
N VAL A 217 -14.91 14.79 -11.01
CA VAL A 217 -16.15 14.96 -11.77
C VAL A 217 -17.14 15.69 -10.87
N LYS A 218 -17.75 16.78 -11.37
CA LYS A 218 -18.91 17.37 -10.72
C LYS A 218 -20.02 16.31 -10.72
N GLY A 219 -20.47 15.86 -9.55
CA GLY A 219 -21.66 15.02 -9.46
C GLY A 219 -22.84 15.79 -10.06
N ARG A 220 -23.48 15.25 -11.10
CA ARG A 220 -24.84 15.70 -11.43
C ARG A 220 -25.73 15.21 -10.29
N PRO A 221 -26.49 16.07 -9.58
CA PRO A 221 -27.66 15.57 -8.89
C PRO A 221 -28.55 14.98 -9.97
N LYS A 222 -28.79 13.67 -9.92
CA LYS A 222 -29.88 13.08 -10.70
C LYS A 222 -31.14 13.70 -10.13
N GLY A 223 -31.71 14.66 -10.87
CA GLY A 223 -33.07 15.11 -10.63
C GLY A 223 -33.97 13.88 -10.67
N SER A 224 -34.55 13.56 -9.52
CA SER A 224 -35.76 12.77 -9.43
C SER A 224 -36.88 13.64 -10.01
N SER A 225 -37.16 13.44 -11.30
CA SER A 225 -38.46 13.81 -11.86
C SER A 225 -39.42 12.68 -11.51
N PHE A 226 -40.48 13.01 -10.77
CA PHE A 226 -41.70 12.23 -10.68
C PHE A 226 -42.37 12.10 -12.04
#